data_AF-A0A379S8D4-F1
#
_entry.id   AF-A0A379S8D4-F1
#
_cell.length_a   1.000
_cell.length_b   1.000
_cell.length_c   1.000
_cell.angle_alpha   90.00
_cell.angle_beta   90.00
_cell.angle_gamma   90.00
#
_symmetry.space_group_name_H-M   'P 1'
#
loop_
_entity.id
_entity.type
_entity.pdbx_description
1 polymer ?
#
loop_
_entity_poly.entity_id
_entity_poly.type
_entity_poly.pdbx_seq_one_letter_code
_entity_poly.pdbx_strand_id
1 'polypeptide(L)'
;MTVHTLKQCRPDQEETEYFWKLFHAAQRNDARRHGSEISIIADELSRTDLDRNQKLFLLRSWQVLVDDKGGFGRFMGAFDTYVYNMQDPDDDCVAWKPELAQILNDGNCFDVLLDAYQEAQQRIAGLERANAAQDDHINQQQDRIDVLERRNAELGKYAGELESRTVTVKMYDDFQLCHYGTTEDYAKGYIDSQNNFTKWLSAAGIKVKGE
;
A
#
# COMPACT_ATOMS: atom_id res chain seq x y z
N MET A 1 24.84 -29.65 -1.06
CA MET A 1 24.52 -29.74 0.38
C MET A 1 24.43 -31.21 0.71
N THR A 2 25.29 -31.72 1.60
CA THR A 2 25.30 -33.15 1.96
C THR A 2 24.36 -33.33 3.14
N VAL A 3 23.29 -34.10 2.97
CA VAL A 3 22.32 -34.38 4.03
C VAL A 3 22.80 -35.60 4.80
N HIS A 4 22.93 -35.45 6.12
CA HIS A 4 23.27 -36.56 7.02
C HIS A 4 22.03 -36.92 7.84
N THR A 5 21.57 -38.16 7.72
CA THR A 5 20.43 -38.68 8.48
C THR A 5 20.94 -39.35 9.75
N LEU A 6 20.59 -38.80 10.91
CA LEU A 6 20.87 -39.37 12.21
C LEU A 6 19.60 -40.09 12.70
N LYS A 7 19.65 -41.43 12.78
CA LYS A 7 18.60 -42.20 13.47
C LYS A 7 18.73 -41.98 14.96
N GLN A 8 17.68 -41.46 15.58
CA GLN A 8 17.65 -41.25 17.02
C GLN A 8 16.83 -42.33 17.73
N CYS A 9 17.24 -42.64 18.96
CA CYS A 9 16.44 -43.45 19.86
C CYS A 9 15.42 -42.54 20.54
N ARG A 10 14.13 -42.77 20.29
CA ARG A 10 13.02 -42.06 20.94
C ARG A 10 12.96 -42.51 22.39
N PRO A 11 13.13 -41.62 23.38
CA PRO A 11 12.75 -41.95 24.74
C PRO A 11 11.24 -42.15 24.77
N ASP A 12 10.79 -43.27 25.32
CA ASP A 12 9.36 -43.52 25.45
C ASP A 12 8.74 -42.67 26.56
N GLN A 13 7.41 -42.73 26.67
CA GLN A 13 6.69 -41.94 27.68
C GLN A 13 7.11 -42.35 29.10
N GLU A 14 7.35 -43.64 29.33
CA GLU A 14 7.72 -44.16 30.64
C GLU A 14 9.13 -43.70 31.04
N GLU A 15 10.09 -43.79 30.13
CA GLU A 15 11.46 -43.27 30.31
C GLU A 15 11.44 -41.78 30.65
N THR A 16 10.66 -41.00 29.89
CA THR A 16 10.48 -39.56 30.12
C THR A 16 9.90 -39.27 31.50
N GLU A 17 8.89 -40.02 31.92
CA GLU A 17 8.30 -39.89 33.25
C GLU A 17 9.31 -40.19 34.36
N TYR A 18 10.18 -41.19 34.20
CA TYR A 18 11.23 -41.49 35.19
C TYR A 18 12.27 -40.36 35.28
N PHE A 19 12.67 -39.75 34.16
CA PHE A 19 13.55 -38.58 34.18
C PHE A 19 12.94 -37.41 34.96
N TRP A 20 11.64 -37.13 34.76
CA TRP A 20 10.94 -36.09 35.51
C TRP A 20 10.77 -36.44 37.00
N LYS A 21 10.46 -37.69 37.33
CA LYS A 21 10.41 -38.17 38.72
C LYS A 21 11.77 -37.96 39.41
N LEU A 22 12.87 -38.29 38.74
CA LEU A 22 14.23 -38.06 39.24
C LEU A 22 14.51 -36.58 39.44
N PHE A 23 14.18 -35.73 38.47
CA PHE A 23 14.38 -34.28 38.55
C PHE A 23 13.60 -33.66 39.71
N HIS A 24 12.33 -33.98 39.86
CA HIS A 24 11.53 -33.46 40.98
C HIS A 24 11.99 -34.00 42.34
N ALA A 25 12.42 -35.27 42.41
CA ALA A 25 13.03 -35.80 43.62
C ALA A 25 14.31 -35.04 44.00
N ALA A 26 15.15 -34.71 43.02
CA ALA A 26 16.35 -33.92 43.24
C ALA A 26 16.02 -32.49 43.71
N GLN A 27 15.05 -31.82 43.09
CA GLN A 27 14.61 -30.47 43.47
C GLN A 27 14.10 -30.40 44.93
N ARG A 28 13.48 -31.45 45.45
CA ARG A 28 13.05 -31.50 46.86
C ARG A 28 14.21 -31.55 47.85
N ASN A 29 15.36 -32.06 47.41
CA ASN A 29 16.59 -32.13 48.19
C ASN A 29 17.49 -30.91 47.96
N ASP A 30 17.14 -30.05 46.99
CA ASP A 30 17.91 -28.88 46.63
C ASP A 30 17.82 -27.80 47.72
N ALA A 31 18.87 -27.72 48.53
CA ALA A 31 19.05 -26.69 49.54
C ALA A 31 19.75 -25.44 48.97
N ARG A 32 19.35 -24.97 47.78
CA ARG A 32 19.97 -23.85 47.02
C ARG A 32 20.20 -22.55 47.82
N ARG A 33 19.55 -22.38 48.99
CA ARG A 33 19.73 -21.24 49.90
C ARG A 33 20.55 -21.54 51.17
N HIS A 34 20.89 -22.80 51.45
CA HIS A 34 21.60 -23.23 52.67
C HIS A 34 22.88 -24.02 52.40
N GLY A 35 23.20 -24.32 51.14
CA GLY A 35 24.42 -25.04 50.77
C GLY A 35 24.31 -26.52 51.15
N SER A 36 24.00 -27.36 50.16
CA SER A 36 24.22 -28.80 50.27
C SER A 36 25.73 -29.01 50.33
N GLU A 37 26.28 -29.20 51.54
CA GLU A 37 27.68 -29.59 51.66
C GLU A 37 27.79 -31.09 51.36
N ILE A 38 28.48 -31.43 50.28
CA ILE A 38 28.76 -32.82 49.90
C ILE A 38 29.36 -33.67 51.04
N SER A 39 30.01 -33.04 52.01
CA SER A 39 30.51 -33.65 53.23
C SER A 39 29.39 -34.34 54.03
N ILE A 40 28.20 -33.74 54.09
CA ILE A 40 27.04 -34.26 54.83
C ILE A 40 26.56 -35.56 54.20
N ILE A 41 26.29 -35.55 52.90
CA ILE A 41 25.82 -36.76 52.20
C ILE A 41 26.91 -37.85 52.16
N ALA A 42 28.18 -37.47 52.06
CA ALA A 42 29.29 -38.41 52.11
C ALA A 42 29.40 -39.09 53.49
N ASP A 43 29.22 -38.34 54.58
CA ASP A 43 29.20 -38.87 55.94
C ASP A 43 27.97 -39.78 56.18
N GLU A 44 26.78 -39.36 55.75
CA GLU A 44 25.56 -40.19 55.83
C GLU A 44 25.73 -41.51 55.07
N LEU A 45 26.23 -41.45 53.83
CA LEU A 45 26.52 -42.65 53.04
C LEU A 45 27.57 -43.53 53.70
N SER A 46 28.57 -42.95 54.39
CA SER A 46 29.62 -43.73 55.06
C SER A 46 29.05 -44.65 56.15
N ARG A 47 27.96 -44.24 56.80
CA ARG A 47 27.27 -44.94 57.90
C ARG A 47 26.30 -46.03 57.43
N THR A 48 26.11 -46.18 56.12
CA THR A 48 25.26 -47.24 55.55
C THR A 48 26.02 -48.55 55.32
N ASP A 49 25.31 -49.66 55.25
CA ASP A 49 25.86 -50.99 54.91
C ASP A 49 26.09 -51.20 53.40
N LEU A 50 25.95 -50.14 52.59
CA LEU A 50 26.18 -50.20 51.15
C LEU A 50 27.63 -50.52 50.81
N ASP A 51 27.85 -51.16 49.67
CA ASP A 51 29.20 -51.38 49.16
C ASP A 51 29.83 -50.06 48.65
N ARG A 52 31.15 -50.10 48.40
CA ARG A 52 31.91 -48.92 47.96
C ARG A 52 31.40 -48.36 46.63
N ASN A 53 31.01 -49.19 45.67
CA ASN A 53 30.55 -48.76 44.35
C ASN A 53 29.15 -48.14 44.44
N GLN A 54 28.27 -48.71 45.25
CA GLN A 54 26.94 -48.16 45.52
C GLN A 54 27.05 -46.77 46.18
N LYS A 55 27.90 -46.63 47.20
CA LYS A 55 28.18 -45.34 47.86
C LYS A 55 28.72 -44.31 46.85
N LEU A 56 29.65 -44.71 45.98
CA LEU A 56 30.22 -43.83 44.96
C LEU A 56 29.18 -43.40 43.92
N PHE A 57 28.33 -44.32 43.45
CA PHE A 57 27.26 -44.02 42.52
C PHE A 57 26.29 -42.98 43.10
N LEU A 58 25.80 -43.20 44.32
CA LEU A 58 24.88 -42.27 44.99
C LEU A 58 25.52 -40.90 45.22
N LEU A 59 26.79 -40.86 45.63
CA LEU A 59 27.52 -39.61 45.83
C LEU A 59 27.66 -38.81 44.51
N ARG A 60 27.98 -39.48 43.40
CA ARG A 60 28.08 -38.82 42.07
C ARG A 60 26.72 -38.37 41.56
N SER A 61 25.68 -39.19 41.75
CA SER A 61 24.30 -38.83 41.43
C SER A 61 23.85 -37.59 42.21
N TRP A 62 24.15 -37.50 43.52
CA TRP A 62 23.85 -36.32 44.33
C TRP A 62 24.54 -35.06 43.81
N GLN A 63 25.82 -35.16 43.44
CA GLN A 63 26.57 -34.03 42.89
C GLN A 63 25.97 -33.47 41.59
N VAL A 64 25.48 -34.35 40.71
CA VAL A 64 24.90 -33.94 39.42
C VAL A 64 23.47 -33.43 39.59
N LEU A 65 22.67 -34.14 40.38
CA LEU A 65 21.23 -33.92 40.48
C LEU A 65 20.87 -32.82 41.49
N VAL A 66 21.55 -32.77 42.64
CA VAL A 66 21.22 -31.88 43.77
C VAL A 66 22.21 -30.72 43.89
N ASP A 67 23.53 -30.98 43.84
CA ASP A 67 24.55 -29.91 43.90
C ASP A 67 24.70 -29.14 42.57
N ASP A 68 23.93 -29.50 41.54
CA ASP A 68 23.93 -28.94 40.17
C ASP A 68 25.32 -28.88 39.49
N LYS A 69 26.28 -29.70 39.92
CA LYS A 69 27.64 -29.73 39.33
C LYS A 69 27.64 -30.21 37.88
N GLY A 70 26.57 -30.90 37.47
CA GLY A 70 26.37 -31.36 36.09
C GLY A 70 25.39 -30.53 35.27
N GLY A 71 24.80 -29.46 35.83
CA GLY A 71 23.79 -28.66 35.12
C GLY A 71 22.53 -29.45 34.77
N PHE A 72 22.14 -30.44 35.59
CA PHE A 72 21.06 -31.37 35.27
C PHE A 72 19.73 -30.66 34.97
N GLY A 73 19.45 -29.55 35.65
CA GLY A 73 18.27 -28.74 35.35
C GLY A 73 18.29 -28.12 33.95
N ARG A 74 19.47 -27.72 33.44
CA ARG A 74 19.63 -27.23 32.06
C ARG A 74 19.45 -28.39 31.07
N PHE A 75 19.98 -29.56 31.39
CA PHE A 75 19.79 -30.76 30.58
C PHE A 75 18.31 -31.12 30.46
N MET A 76 17.57 -31.14 31.57
CA MET A 76 16.12 -31.38 31.56
C MET A 76 15.36 -30.35 30.72
N GLY A 77 15.70 -29.06 30.82
CA GLY A 77 15.08 -28.02 29.98
C GLY A 77 15.38 -28.18 28.48
N ALA A 78 16.61 -28.59 28.13
CA ALA A 78 16.98 -28.90 26.75
C ALA A 78 16.26 -30.15 26.23
N PHE A 79 16.16 -31.19 27.07
CA PHE A 79 15.43 -32.41 26.77
C PHE A 79 13.94 -32.15 26.54
N ASP A 80 13.32 -31.31 27.37
CA ASP A 80 11.92 -30.89 27.22
C ASP A 80 11.69 -30.10 25.93
N THR A 81 12.61 -29.17 25.62
CA THR A 81 12.57 -28.41 24.36
C THR A 81 12.66 -29.35 23.16
N TYR A 82 13.50 -30.38 23.23
CA TYR A 82 13.66 -31.38 22.20
C TYR A 82 12.38 -32.23 22.03
N VAL A 83 11.87 -32.81 23.11
CA VAL A 83 10.63 -33.61 23.12
C VAL A 83 9.42 -32.79 22.64
N TYR A 84 9.33 -31.54 23.05
CA TYR A 84 8.17 -30.71 22.73
C TYR A 84 8.22 -30.08 21.34
N ASN A 85 9.39 -29.72 20.81
CA ASN A 85 9.48 -28.94 19.55
C ASN A 85 10.08 -29.73 18.37
N MET A 86 10.95 -30.70 18.64
CA MET A 86 11.83 -31.34 17.65
C MET A 86 11.58 -32.85 17.53
N GLN A 87 10.41 -33.30 17.96
CA GLN A 87 10.02 -34.71 18.00
C GLN A 87 8.64 -34.89 17.37
N ASP A 88 8.62 -34.96 16.04
CA ASP A 88 7.45 -35.41 15.29
C ASP A 88 7.17 -36.89 15.63
N PRO A 89 5.98 -37.26 16.14
CA PRO A 89 5.65 -38.65 16.46
C PRO A 89 5.71 -39.63 15.27
N ASP A 90 5.59 -39.11 14.04
CA ASP A 90 5.52 -39.88 12.81
C ASP A 90 6.87 -39.98 12.06
N ASP A 91 7.94 -39.39 12.60
CA ASP A 91 9.29 -39.37 12.01
C ASP A 91 10.33 -40.08 12.89
N ASP A 92 11.33 -40.71 12.27
CA ASP A 92 12.44 -41.41 12.95
C ASP A 92 13.73 -40.57 13.03
N CYS A 93 13.66 -39.28 12.65
CA CYS A 93 14.75 -38.31 12.71
C CYS A 93 14.41 -37.01 13.48
N VAL A 94 15.41 -36.17 13.78
CA VAL A 94 15.18 -34.84 14.38
C VAL A 94 14.44 -33.97 13.39
N ALA A 95 13.15 -33.74 13.60
CA ALA A 95 12.33 -32.88 12.76
C ALA A 95 11.54 -31.90 13.62
N TRP A 96 11.39 -30.66 13.14
CA TRP A 96 10.42 -29.73 13.72
C TRP A 96 9.03 -30.32 13.60
N LYS A 97 8.19 -30.13 14.62
CA LYS A 97 6.77 -30.46 14.52
C LYS A 97 6.13 -29.76 13.31
N PRO A 98 5.18 -30.41 12.61
CA PRO A 98 4.56 -29.85 11.41
C PRO A 98 4.00 -28.44 11.60
N GLU A 99 3.41 -28.15 12.75
CA GLU A 99 2.85 -26.83 13.08
C GLU A 99 3.94 -25.75 13.18
N LEU A 100 5.09 -26.08 13.76
CA LEU A 100 6.24 -25.16 13.86
C LEU A 100 6.90 -24.96 12.51
N ALA A 101 7.03 -26.03 11.72
CA ALA A 101 7.55 -25.95 10.36
C ALA A 101 6.66 -25.05 9.48
N GLN A 102 5.34 -25.13 9.62
CA GLN A 102 4.41 -24.25 8.92
C GLN A 102 4.60 -22.78 9.33
N ILE A 103 4.66 -22.48 10.63
CA ILE A 103 4.88 -21.10 11.12
C ILE A 103 6.20 -20.53 10.59
N LEU A 104 7.27 -21.33 10.59
CA LEU A 104 8.57 -20.93 10.05
C LEU A 104 8.48 -20.65 8.54
N ASN A 105 7.76 -21.48 7.79
CA ASN A 105 7.54 -21.28 6.36
C ASN A 105 6.69 -20.04 6.07
N ASP A 106 5.62 -19.82 6.84
CA ASP A 106 4.79 -18.62 6.72
C ASP A 106 5.60 -17.36 7.05
N GLY A 107 6.46 -17.42 8.08
CA GLY A 107 7.40 -16.38 8.45
C GLY A 107 8.39 -16.04 7.34
N ASN A 108 8.87 -17.04 6.59
CA ASN A 108 9.75 -16.81 5.43
C ASN A 108 9.07 -16.03 4.29
N CYS A 109 7.73 -16.03 4.22
CA CYS A 109 6.98 -15.27 3.22
C CYS A 109 6.76 -13.80 3.63
N PHE A 110 7.08 -13.43 4.87
CA PHE A 110 6.80 -12.10 5.41
C PHE A 110 7.49 -10.97 4.64
N ASP A 111 8.77 -11.15 4.29
CA ASP A 111 9.54 -10.14 3.55
C ASP A 111 8.92 -9.88 2.16
N VAL A 112 8.51 -10.93 1.46
CA VAL A 112 7.84 -10.84 0.15
C VAL A 112 6.51 -10.08 0.25
N LEU A 113 5.74 -10.37 1.31
CA LEU A 113 4.48 -9.67 1.56
C LEU A 113 4.69 -8.20 1.91
N LEU A 114 5.75 -7.89 2.67
CA LEU A 114 6.09 -6.53 3.05
C LEU A 114 6.49 -5.69 1.84
N ASP A 115 7.33 -6.25 0.96
CA ASP A 115 7.75 -5.60 -0.28
C ASP A 115 6.54 -5.35 -1.20
N ALA A 116 5.70 -6.37 -1.43
CA ALA A 116 4.49 -6.23 -2.24
C ALA A 116 3.52 -5.16 -1.68
N TYR A 117 3.41 -5.07 -0.35
CA TYR A 117 2.59 -4.05 0.30
C TYR A 117 3.15 -2.64 0.10
N GLN A 118 4.47 -2.46 0.23
CA GLN A 118 5.12 -1.17 -0.01
C GLN A 118 4.98 -0.73 -1.47
N GLU A 119 5.16 -1.64 -2.43
CA GLU A 119 4.93 -1.35 -3.85
C GLU A 119 3.49 -0.92 -4.13
N ALA A 120 2.51 -1.62 -3.52
CA ALA A 120 1.11 -1.26 -3.64
C ALA A 120 0.82 0.14 -3.10
N GLN A 121 1.39 0.51 -1.94
CA GLN A 121 1.26 1.86 -1.39
C GLN A 121 1.87 2.93 -2.31
N GLN A 122 3.05 2.67 -2.88
CA GLN A 122 3.67 3.61 -3.82
C GLN A 122 2.81 3.80 -5.07
N ARG A 123 2.22 2.72 -5.59
CA ARG A 123 1.34 2.77 -6.75
C ARG A 123 0.06 3.55 -6.46
N ILE A 124 -0.56 3.34 -5.30
CA ILE A 124 -1.75 4.08 -4.87
C ILE A 124 -1.42 5.58 -4.77
N ALA A 125 -0.33 5.94 -4.09
CA ALA A 125 0.08 7.34 -3.97
C ALA A 125 0.40 7.98 -5.34
N GLY A 126 0.88 7.19 -6.31
CA GLY A 126 1.06 7.64 -7.69
C GLY A 126 -0.26 7.90 -8.42
N LEU A 127 -1.23 6.99 -8.28
CA LEU A 127 -2.56 7.13 -8.87
C LEU A 127 -3.33 8.31 -8.27
N GLU A 128 -3.27 8.52 -6.96
CA GLU A 128 -3.91 9.65 -6.29
C GLU A 128 -3.38 11.00 -6.80
N ARG A 129 -2.05 11.11 -7.00
CA ARG A 129 -1.43 12.30 -7.59
C ARG A 129 -1.86 12.52 -9.04
N ALA A 130 -1.96 11.45 -9.83
CA ALA A 130 -2.41 11.54 -11.21
C ALA A 130 -3.88 11.98 -11.30
N ASN A 131 -4.74 11.42 -10.45
CA ASN A 131 -6.15 11.81 -10.37
C ASN A 131 -6.31 13.27 -9.96
N ALA A 132 -5.57 13.73 -8.94
CA ALA A 132 -5.62 15.14 -8.53
C ALA A 132 -5.18 16.10 -9.65
N ALA A 133 -4.10 15.77 -10.37
CA ALA A 133 -3.66 16.57 -11.51
C ALA A 133 -4.68 16.56 -12.67
N GLN A 134 -5.39 15.45 -12.85
CA GLN A 134 -6.45 15.35 -13.86
C GLN A 134 -7.67 16.21 -13.47
N ASP A 135 -8.07 16.21 -12.20
CA ASP A 135 -9.14 17.06 -11.69
C ASP A 135 -8.81 18.55 -11.86
N ASP A 136 -7.57 18.96 -11.55
CA ASP A 136 -7.11 20.34 -11.77
C ASP A 136 -7.20 20.74 -13.25
N HIS A 137 -6.82 19.84 -14.16
CA HIS A 137 -6.91 20.09 -15.60
C HIS A 137 -8.36 20.19 -16.07
N ILE A 138 -9.27 19.36 -15.55
CA ILE A 138 -10.70 19.43 -15.85
C ILE A 138 -11.27 20.77 -15.38
N ASN A 139 -10.93 21.20 -14.17
CA ASN A 139 -11.36 22.50 -13.63
C ASN A 139 -10.88 23.66 -14.52
N GLN A 140 -9.62 23.65 -14.94
CA GLN A 140 -9.09 24.65 -15.87
C GLN A 140 -9.80 24.64 -17.23
N GLN A 141 -10.17 23.45 -17.75
CA GLN A 141 -10.95 23.35 -18.98
C GLN A 141 -12.34 23.94 -18.81
N GLN A 142 -13.00 23.71 -17.68
CA GLN A 142 -14.30 24.28 -17.39
C GLN A 142 -14.24 25.81 -17.34
N ASP A 143 -13.26 26.39 -16.65
CA ASP A 143 -13.07 27.85 -16.61
C ASP A 143 -12.89 28.45 -18.01
N ARG A 144 -12.15 27.75 -18.89
CA ARG A 144 -11.95 28.18 -20.28
C ARG A 144 -13.24 28.10 -21.09
N ILE A 145 -14.05 27.06 -20.90
CA ILE A 145 -15.35 26.93 -21.56
C ILE A 145 -16.26 28.09 -21.13
N ASP A 146 -16.35 28.38 -19.84
CA ASP A 146 -17.18 29.47 -19.31
C ASP A 146 -16.79 30.83 -19.90
N VAL A 147 -15.48 31.09 -20.06
CA VAL A 147 -14.99 32.32 -20.70
C VAL A 147 -15.38 32.37 -22.18
N LEU A 148 -15.24 31.26 -22.91
CA LEU A 148 -15.62 31.19 -24.32
C LEU A 148 -17.13 31.35 -24.52
N GLU A 149 -17.95 30.76 -23.65
CA GLU A 149 -19.40 30.90 -23.69
C GLU A 149 -19.83 32.36 -23.47
N ARG A 150 -19.23 33.06 -22.49
CA ARG A 150 -19.50 34.50 -22.28
C ARG A 150 -19.11 35.33 -23.50
N ARG A 151 -17.92 35.09 -24.06
CA ARG A 151 -17.45 35.83 -25.23
C ARG A 151 -18.33 35.58 -26.45
N ASN A 152 -18.78 34.34 -26.65
CA ASN A 152 -19.71 34.01 -27.74
C ASN A 152 -21.07 34.70 -27.55
N ALA A 153 -21.58 34.77 -26.32
CA ALA A 153 -22.81 35.50 -26.03
C ALA A 153 -22.67 37.00 -26.32
N GLU A 154 -21.53 37.62 -25.97
CA GLU A 154 -21.24 39.02 -26.30
C GLU A 154 -21.12 39.25 -27.81
N LEU A 155 -20.38 38.40 -28.51
CA LEU A 155 -20.26 38.46 -29.98
C LEU A 155 -21.63 38.32 -30.66
N GLY A 156 -22.49 37.43 -30.15
CA GLY A 156 -23.87 37.29 -30.62
C GLY A 156 -24.68 38.58 -30.48
N LYS A 157 -24.52 39.32 -29.37
CA LYS A 157 -25.15 40.65 -29.21
C LYS A 157 -24.62 41.65 -30.23
N TYR A 158 -23.31 41.77 -30.38
CA TYR A 158 -22.70 42.70 -31.35
C TYR A 158 -23.11 42.38 -32.79
N ALA A 159 -23.20 41.11 -33.16
CA ALA A 159 -23.68 40.69 -34.48
C ALA A 159 -25.14 41.14 -34.69
N GLY A 160 -26.02 40.88 -33.72
CA GLY A 160 -27.41 41.33 -33.79
C GLY A 160 -27.56 42.86 -33.86
N GLU A 161 -26.74 43.61 -33.11
CA GLU A 161 -26.69 45.07 -33.20
C GLU A 161 -26.29 45.51 -34.61
N LEU A 162 -25.20 44.97 -35.17
CA LEU A 162 -24.74 45.29 -36.52
C LEU A 162 -25.78 44.96 -37.59
N GLU A 163 -26.43 43.80 -37.50
CA GLU A 163 -27.50 43.39 -38.41
C GLU A 163 -28.72 44.32 -38.35
N SER A 164 -28.98 44.96 -37.20
CA SER A 164 -30.10 45.89 -37.03
C SER A 164 -29.79 47.33 -37.48
N ARG A 165 -28.52 47.66 -37.76
CA ARG A 165 -28.13 49.03 -38.12
C ARG A 165 -28.72 49.40 -39.47
N THR A 166 -29.43 50.53 -39.48
CA THR A 166 -29.89 51.18 -40.70
C THR A 166 -29.08 52.44 -40.95
N VAL A 167 -28.78 52.72 -42.22
CA VAL A 167 -28.10 53.95 -42.64
C VAL A 167 -29.03 54.69 -43.58
N THR A 168 -29.34 55.94 -43.26
CA THR A 168 -30.13 56.80 -44.13
C THR A 168 -29.23 57.41 -45.19
N VAL A 169 -29.50 57.11 -46.45
CA VAL A 169 -28.85 57.76 -47.59
C VAL A 169 -29.85 58.74 -48.21
N LYS A 170 -29.45 60.00 -48.39
CA LYS A 170 -30.29 60.98 -49.09
C LYS A 170 -30.18 60.77 -50.59
N MET A 171 -31.28 60.39 -51.19
CA MET A 171 -31.48 60.33 -52.64
C MET A 171 -32.26 61.57 -53.07
N TYR A 172 -32.03 62.04 -54.29
CA TYR A 172 -32.59 63.29 -54.79
C TYR A 172 -33.39 62.98 -56.06
N ASP A 173 -34.58 63.53 -56.15
CA ASP A 173 -35.38 63.43 -57.37
C ASP A 173 -34.97 64.49 -58.41
N ASP A 174 -35.44 64.29 -59.64
CA ASP A 174 -35.10 65.14 -60.80
C ASP A 174 -35.53 66.59 -60.60
N PHE A 175 -36.67 66.80 -59.92
CA PHE A 175 -37.21 68.11 -59.62
C PHE A 175 -36.36 68.87 -58.61
N GLN A 176 -35.86 68.17 -57.58
CA GLN A 176 -34.96 68.72 -56.57
C GLN A 176 -33.61 69.14 -57.17
N LEU A 177 -33.01 68.32 -58.03
CA LEU A 177 -31.71 68.63 -58.65
C LEU A 177 -31.80 69.86 -59.57
N CYS A 178 -32.83 69.93 -60.42
CA CYS A 178 -33.06 71.07 -61.30
C CYS A 178 -33.28 72.39 -60.53
N HIS A 179 -33.90 72.34 -59.34
CA HIS A 179 -34.08 73.51 -58.48
C HIS A 179 -32.78 74.05 -57.85
N TYR A 180 -31.71 73.26 -57.82
CA TYR A 180 -30.38 73.70 -57.39
C TYR A 180 -29.57 74.33 -58.53
N GLY A 181 -30.18 74.59 -59.69
CA GLY A 181 -29.54 75.28 -60.82
C GLY A 181 -28.63 74.39 -61.66
N THR A 182 -28.77 73.06 -61.58
CA THR A 182 -28.01 72.12 -62.40
C THR A 182 -28.57 72.02 -63.82
N THR A 183 -27.73 71.70 -64.80
CA THR A 183 -28.20 71.42 -66.16
C THR A 183 -29.00 70.11 -66.20
N GLU A 184 -29.93 69.99 -67.16
CA GLU A 184 -30.74 68.77 -67.37
C GLU A 184 -29.87 67.52 -67.55
N ASP A 185 -28.80 67.64 -68.34
CA ASP A 185 -27.83 66.55 -68.55
C ASP A 185 -27.13 66.11 -67.25
N TYR A 186 -26.86 67.05 -66.34
CA TYR A 186 -26.25 66.75 -65.05
C TYR A 186 -27.23 66.04 -64.11
N ALA A 187 -28.48 66.50 -64.05
CA ALA A 187 -29.53 65.88 -63.23
C ALA A 187 -29.75 64.40 -63.65
N LYS A 188 -29.83 64.15 -64.97
CA LYS A 188 -29.97 62.80 -65.53
C LYS A 188 -28.81 61.88 -65.18
N GLY A 189 -27.56 62.35 -65.36
CA GLY A 189 -26.37 61.56 -65.00
C GLY A 189 -26.26 61.24 -63.50
N TYR A 190 -26.73 62.15 -62.65
CA TYR A 190 -26.78 61.94 -61.20
C TYR A 190 -27.84 60.90 -60.80
N ILE A 191 -29.02 60.94 -61.44
CA ILE A 191 -30.08 59.92 -61.24
C ILE A 191 -29.62 58.53 -61.71
N ASP A 192 -28.97 58.45 -62.87
CA ASP A 192 -28.42 57.17 -63.36
C ASP A 192 -27.38 56.59 -62.38
N SER A 193 -26.57 57.46 -61.77
CA SER A 193 -25.61 57.08 -60.73
C SER A 193 -26.30 56.59 -59.45
N GLN A 194 -27.38 57.25 -59.04
CA GLN A 194 -28.23 56.82 -57.91
C GLN A 194 -28.88 55.46 -58.16
N ASN A 195 -29.41 55.24 -59.36
CA ASN A 195 -30.01 53.96 -59.75
C ASN A 195 -28.98 52.83 -59.79
N ASN A 196 -27.77 53.11 -60.29
CA ASN A 196 -26.68 52.14 -60.24
C ASN A 196 -26.26 51.84 -58.80
N PHE A 197 -26.14 52.86 -57.95
CA PHE A 197 -25.83 52.67 -56.52
C PHE A 197 -26.82 51.72 -55.84
N THR A 198 -28.13 51.91 -56.04
CA THR A 198 -29.17 50.99 -55.51
C THR A 198 -29.01 49.57 -56.04
N LYS A 199 -28.73 49.40 -57.35
CA LYS A 199 -28.47 48.06 -57.93
C LYS A 199 -27.26 47.37 -57.28
N TRP A 200 -26.19 48.12 -57.02
CA TRP A 200 -25.00 47.58 -56.34
C TRP A 200 -25.28 47.19 -54.89
N LEU A 201 -26.11 47.96 -54.16
CA LEU A 201 -26.54 47.61 -52.81
C LEU A 201 -27.34 46.29 -52.81
N SER A 202 -28.30 46.14 -53.72
CA SER A 202 -29.09 44.91 -53.84
C SER A 202 -28.23 43.71 -54.27
N ALA A 203 -27.27 43.89 -55.17
CA ALA A 203 -26.31 42.85 -55.57
C ALA A 203 -25.41 42.41 -54.40
N ALA A 204 -25.11 43.31 -53.47
CA ALA A 204 -24.40 43.01 -52.22
C ALA A 204 -25.30 42.42 -51.12
N GLY A 205 -26.61 42.21 -51.39
CA GLY A 205 -27.57 41.67 -50.43
C GLY A 205 -28.06 42.68 -49.37
N ILE A 206 -27.78 43.97 -49.55
CA ILE A 206 -28.20 45.03 -48.63
C ILE A 206 -29.64 45.43 -48.95
N LYS A 207 -30.53 45.32 -47.95
CA LYS A 207 -31.95 45.69 -48.11
C LYS A 207 -32.12 47.21 -48.08
N VAL A 208 -32.80 47.76 -49.07
CA VAL A 208 -33.18 49.19 -49.13
C VAL A 208 -34.65 49.31 -48.77
N LYS A 209 -35.01 50.24 -47.87
CA LYS A 209 -36.39 50.41 -47.39
C LYS A 209 -37.14 51.37 -48.31
N GLY A 210 -38.19 50.90 -49.01
CA GLY A 210 -38.97 51.71 -49.96
C GLY A 210 -39.26 51.03 -51.31
N GLU A 211 -38.64 49.88 -51.57
CA GLU A 211 -39.17 48.82 -52.45
C GLU A 211 -40.15 47.93 -51.67
#